data_AF-A0A941ZHE6-F1
#
_entry.id   AF-A0A941ZHE6-F1
#
_cell.length_a   1.000
_cell.length_b   1.000
_cell.length_c   1.000
_cell.angle_alpha   90.00
_cell.angle_beta   90.00
_cell.angle_gamma   90.00
#
_symmetry.space_group_name_H-M   'P 1'
#
loop_
_entity.id
_entity.type
_entity.pdbx_description
1 polymer ?
#
loop_
_entity_poly.entity_id
_entity_poly.type
_entity_poly.pdbx_seq_one_letter_code
_entity_poly.pdbx_strand_id
1 'polypeptide(L)' 'TGLAIVIGLAVGLAIAWILVDFVNPQSFHWTMDFRVPFGLVGGLIVALLAAAALTALAAGRRAVAPDAVMAVRADW' A
#
# COMPACT_ATOMS: atom_id res chain seq x y z
N THR A 1 -9.42 -0.40 -7.35
CA THR A 1 -8.61 0.23 -6.28
C THR A 1 -9.05 -0.18 -4.88
N GLY A 2 -10.32 0.00 -4.48
CA GLY A 2 -10.78 -0.37 -3.12
C GLY A 2 -10.55 -1.83 -2.72
N LEU A 3 -10.84 -2.78 -3.61
CA LEU A 3 -10.65 -4.21 -3.35
C LEU A 3 -9.18 -4.58 -3.10
N ALA A 4 -8.24 -4.01 -3.86
CA ALA A 4 -6.80 -4.26 -3.67
C ALA A 4 -6.31 -3.77 -2.30
N ILE A 5 -6.84 -2.64 -1.82
CA ILE A 5 -6.53 -2.10 -0.49
C ILE A 5 -7.02 -3.06 0.60
N VAL A 6 -8.25 -3.55 0.50
CA VAL A 6 -8.83 -4.49 1.47
C VAL A 6 -8.03 -5.79 1.51
N ILE A 7 -7.72 -6.35 0.34
CA ILE A 7 -6.95 -7.60 0.24
C ILE A 7 -5.54 -7.41 0.80
N GLY A 8 -4.85 -6.32 0.44
CA GLY A 8 -3.50 -6.03 0.94
C GLY A 8 -3.46 -5.88 2.46
N LEU A 9 -4.46 -5.19 3.04
CA LEU A 9 -4.58 -5.06 4.49
C LEU A 9 -4.87 -6.40 5.18
N ALA A 10 -5.79 -7.20 4.65
CA ALA A 10 -6.10 -8.52 5.19
C ALA A 10 -4.88 -9.44 5.18
N VAL A 11 -4.15 -9.49 4.06
CA VAL A 11 -2.93 -10.29 3.93
C VAL A 11 -1.83 -9.79 4.86
N GLY A 12 -1.60 -8.48 4.94
CA GLY A 12 -0.60 -7.90 5.83
C GLY A 12 -0.88 -8.19 7.31
N LEU A 13 -2.14 -8.08 7.74
CA LEU A 13 -2.57 -8.45 9.10
C LEU A 13 -2.39 -9.95 9.37
N ALA A 14 -2.73 -10.81 8.40
CA ALA A 14 -2.53 -12.26 8.55
C ALA A 14 -1.05 -12.62 8.73
N ILE A 15 -0.16 -12.00 7.94
CA ILE A 15 1.29 -12.20 8.05
C ILE A 15 1.79 -11.70 9.40
N ALA A 16 1.38 -10.49 9.83
CA ALA A 16 1.77 -9.93 11.12
C ALA A 16 1.34 -10.83 12.29
N TRP A 17 0.13 -11.38 12.23
CA TRP A 17 -0.38 -12.33 13.23
C TRP A 17 0.47 -13.60 13.28
N ILE A 18 0.75 -14.21 12.12
CA ILE A 18 1.60 -15.41 12.04
C ILE A 18 2.99 -15.15 12.65
N LEU A 19 3.57 -13.99 12.34
CA LEU A 19 4.88 -13.61 12.85
C LEU A 19 4.89 -13.51 14.39
N VAL A 20 3.82 -12.95 14.98
CA VAL A 20 3.77 -12.73 16.44
C VAL A 20 3.44 -14.01 17.21
N ASP A 21 2.48 -14.82 16.75
CA ASP A 21 2.03 -15.98 17.52
C ASP A 21 2.89 -17.24 17.26
N PHE A 22 3.45 -17.37 16.06
CA PHE A 22 4.20 -18.59 15.70
C PHE A 22 5.70 -18.33 15.58
N VAL A 23 6.10 -17.31 14.81
CA VAL A 23 7.52 -17.10 14.50
C VAL A 23 8.30 -16.52 15.69
N ASN A 24 7.72 -15.55 16.40
CA ASN A 24 8.35 -14.90 17.54
C ASN A 24 8.61 -15.88 18.71
N PRO A 25 7.64 -16.71 19.15
CA PRO A 25 7.89 -17.71 20.19
C PRO A 25 8.84 -18.82 19.74
N GLN A 26 8.81 -19.25 18.47
CA GLN A 26 9.77 -20.24 17.97
C GLN A 26 11.20 -19.71 17.93
N SER A 27 11.39 -18.46 17.50
CA SER A 27 12.73 -17.90 17.30
C SER A 27 13.36 -17.45 18.61
N PHE A 28 12.55 -16.87 19.50
CA PHE A 28 13.03 -16.19 20.71
C PHE A 28 12.63 -16.88 22.02
N HIS A 29 11.82 -17.94 21.97
CA HIS A 29 11.29 -18.65 23.14
C HIS A 29 10.51 -17.76 24.13
N TRP A 30 10.03 -16.59 23.67
CA TRP A 30 9.33 -15.62 24.50
C TRP A 30 8.05 -15.13 23.81
N THR A 31 6.93 -15.14 24.52
CA THR A 31 5.62 -14.69 24.03
C THR A 31 5.41 -13.23 24.39
N MET A 32 4.97 -12.41 23.43
CA MET A 32 4.58 -11.03 23.66
C MET A 32 3.09 -10.85 23.38
N ASP A 33 2.47 -9.97 24.15
CA ASP A 33 1.05 -9.65 24.04
C ASP A 33 0.81 -8.81 22.76
N PHE A 34 -0.01 -9.32 21.83
CA PHE A 34 -0.24 -8.64 20.55
C PHE A 34 -1.18 -7.45 20.70
N ARG A 35 -0.63 -6.25 20.77
CA ARG A 35 -1.42 -5.00 20.77
C ARG A 35 -1.27 -4.27 19.45
N VAL A 36 -2.38 -4.13 18.74
CA VAL A 36 -2.43 -3.37 17.48
C VAL A 36 -2.68 -1.89 17.79
N PRO A 37 -1.75 -0.98 17.46
CA PRO A 37 -1.96 0.46 17.66
C PRO A 37 -2.82 1.01 16.50
N PHE A 38 -4.14 0.85 16.60
CA PHE A 38 -5.09 1.19 15.53
C PHE A 38 -4.93 2.62 14.98
N GLY A 39 -4.58 3.59 15.82
CA GLY A 39 -4.30 4.97 15.38
C GLY A 39 -3.10 5.08 14.45
N LEU A 40 -1.99 4.40 14.78
CA LEU A 40 -0.80 4.36 13.92
C LEU A 40 -1.08 3.61 12.62
N VAL A 41 -1.79 2.48 12.70
CA VAL A 41 -2.17 1.70 11.51
C VAL A 41 -3.07 2.52 10.58
N GLY A 42 -4.10 3.19 11.13
CA GLY A 42 -4.97 4.08 10.36
C GLY A 42 -4.20 5.25 9.74
N GLY A 43 -3.30 5.87 10.50
CA GLY A 43 -2.42 6.94 9.99
C GLY A 43 -1.53 6.46 8.84
N LEU A 44 -0.93 5.27 8.96
CA LEU A 44 -0.10 4.67 7.92
C LEU A 44 -0.92 4.39 6.64
N ILE A 45 -2.14 3.86 6.76
CA ILE A 45 -3.03 3.62 5.62
C ILE A 45 -3.31 4.93 4.88
N VAL A 46 -3.68 5.99 5.60
CA VAL A 46 -3.95 7.30 5.01
C VAL A 46 -2.70 7.86 4.32
N ALA A 47 -1.54 7.77 4.96
CA ALA A 47 -0.28 8.25 4.39
C ALA A 47 0.08 7.51 3.10
N LEU A 48 -0.06 6.18 3.07
CA LEU A 48 0.21 5.36 1.88
C LEU A 48 -0.77 5.66 0.73
N LEU A 49 -2.06 5.84 1.03
CA LEU A 49 -3.05 6.24 0.02
C LEU A 49 -2.75 7.62 -0.57
N ALA A 50 -2.39 8.59 0.29
CA ALA A 50 -1.99 9.91 -0.16
C ALA A 50 -0.74 9.84 -1.06
N ALA A 51 0.29 9.10 -0.65
CA ALA A 51 1.50 8.91 -1.43
C ALA A 51 1.21 8.26 -2.79
N ALA A 52 0.37 7.22 -2.83
CA ALA A 52 -0.04 6.55 -4.07
C ALA A 52 -0.82 7.49 -5.00
N ALA A 53 -1.77 8.26 -4.46
CA ALA A 53 -2.55 9.24 -5.22
C ALA A 53 -1.67 10.34 -5.81
N LEU A 54 -0.73 10.88 -5.01
CA LEU A 54 0.25 11.87 -5.48
C LEU A 54 1.14 11.30 -6.59
N THR A 55 1.59 10.05 -6.45
CA THR A 55 2.40 9.37 -7.47
C THR A 55 1.62 9.16 -8.76
N ALA A 56 0.36 8.72 -8.66
CA ALA A 56 -0.52 8.55 -9.81
C ALA A 56 -0.81 9.90 -10.50
N LEU A 57 -1.04 10.97 -9.74
CA LEU A 57 -1.23 12.31 -10.28
C LEU A 57 0.03 12.82 -10.98
N ALA A 58 1.21 12.62 -10.38
CA ALA A 58 2.49 12.99 -11.00
C ALA A 58 2.77 12.20 -12.28
N ALA A 59 2.48 10.89 -12.29
CA ALA A 59 2.60 10.04 -13.47
C ALA A 59 1.60 10.47 -14.57
N GLY A 60 0.34 10.73 -14.21
CA GLY A 60 -0.69 11.21 -15.14
C GLY A 60 -0.34 12.57 -15.76
N ARG A 61 0.17 13.53 -14.96
CA ARG A 61 0.65 14.81 -15.49
C ARG A 61 1.83 14.66 -16.46
N ARG A 62 2.68 13.65 -16.27
CA ARG A 62 3.78 13.33 -17.20
C ARG A 62 3.30 12.59 -18.45
N ALA A 63 2.30 11.72 -18.34
CA ALA A 63 1.74 10.97 -19.47
C ALA A 63 0.81 11.81 -20.37
N VAL A 64 0.18 12.85 -19.82
CA VAL A 64 -0.65 13.82 -20.56
C VAL A 64 0.19 14.99 -21.12
N ALA A 65 1.51 14.98 -20.89
CA ALA A 65 2.44 15.84 -21.62
C ALA A 65 2.39 15.50 -23.13
N PRO A 66 2.71 16.44 -24.04
CA PRO A 66 2.13 16.64 -25.38
C PRO A 66 2.20 15.51 -26.43
N ASP A 67 2.67 14.33 -26.08
CA ASP A 67 2.92 13.24 -27.02
C ASP A 67 1.63 12.55 -27.50
N ALA A 68 0.57 12.53 -26.67
CA ALA A 68 -0.72 11.96 -27.07
C ALA A 68 -1.43 12.79 -28.16
N VAL A 69 -1.21 14.11 -28.19
CA VAL A 69 -1.79 14.99 -29.21
C VAL A 69 -0.90 15.02 -30.46
N MET A 70 0.42 14.88 -30.31
CA MET A 70 1.35 14.76 -31.43
C MET A 70 1.27 13.42 -32.16
N ALA A 71 0.94 12.33 -31.47
CA ALA A 71 0.70 11.03 -32.10
C ALA A 71 -0.53 11.08 -33.04
N VAL A 72 -1.62 11.73 -32.62
CA VAL A 72 -2.82 11.89 -33.46
C VAL A 72 -2.55 12.82 -34.65
N ARG A 73 -1.66 13.81 -34.53
CA ARG A 73 -1.28 14.69 -35.66
C ARG A 73 -0.27 14.07 -36.63
N ALA A 74 0.42 13.01 -36.25
CA ALA A 74 1.38 12.31 -37.11
C ALA A 74 0.70 11.27 -38.04
N ASP A 75 -0.54 10.87 -37.70
CA ASP A 75 -1.32 9.86 -38.41
C ASP A 75 -2.34 10.46 -39.41
N TRP A 76 -2.35 11.79 -39.59
CA TRP A 76 -3.11 12.53 -40.61
C TRP A 76 -2.16 13.25 -41.56
#